data_AF-A0A7C5SXJ9-F1
#
_entry.id   AF-A0A7C5SXJ9-F1
#
_cell.length_a   1.000
_cell.length_b   1.000
_cell.length_c   1.000
_cell.angle_alpha   90.00
_cell.angle_beta   90.00
_cell.angle_gamma   90.00
#
_symmetry.space_group_name_H-M   'P 1'
#
loop_
_entity.id
_entity.type
_entity.pdbx_description
1 polymer ?
#
loop_
_entity_poly.entity_id
_entity_poly.type
_entity_poly.pdbx_seq_one_letter_code
_entity_poly.pdbx_strand_id
1 'polypeptide(L)'
;MRWIKGVLRIKEWQKKERARELEQLRARTQALKEEIASLEERMAELERIIKQAFSFEKLIEYKSLLSKKNELERALEELEREAEKKKDELKLIYKDIKAVEVVKGKLEMERRRKEFSIEMQKANLLHLIKKLLVFLLVFPLTSFDQSALQKKIKAKNEAKVESELKAVSKELEEKLKKLEEERKKLEELKRVEPKKEEVSPDFQKLIAIFNKADPDEAGAIMNNMDPNLAAEILLNLKATQSAAILSSMDAQKAAQVSQIMARKKAQFKKAP
;
A
#
# COMPACT_ATOMS: atom_id res chain seq x y z
N MET A 1 29.12 19.30 -5.54
CA MET A 1 27.97 20.04 -6.12
C MET A 1 27.44 19.42 -7.42
N ARG A 2 28.25 19.22 -8.48
CA ARG A 2 27.79 18.64 -9.76
C ARG A 2 27.14 17.25 -9.60
N TRP A 3 27.76 16.38 -8.81
CA TRP A 3 27.24 15.03 -8.52
C TRP A 3 25.86 15.05 -7.82
N ILE A 4 25.68 15.88 -6.77
CA ILE A 4 24.41 16.01 -6.03
C ILE A 4 23.27 16.50 -6.93
N LYS A 5 23.54 17.48 -7.81
CA LYS A 5 22.56 17.94 -8.82
C LYS A 5 22.16 16.83 -9.79
N GLY A 6 23.09 15.93 -10.12
CA GLY A 6 22.81 14.74 -10.94
C GLY A 6 21.91 13.74 -10.22
N VAL A 7 22.21 13.43 -8.95
CA VAL A 7 21.40 12.52 -8.12
C VAL A 7 19.98 13.05 -7.93
N LEU A 8 19.81 14.34 -7.64
CA LEU A 8 18.48 14.96 -7.51
C LEU A 8 17.68 14.85 -8.81
N ARG A 9 18.29 15.14 -9.96
CA ARG A 9 17.63 15.04 -11.27
C ARG A 9 17.14 13.61 -11.55
N ILE A 10 17.94 12.60 -11.24
CA ILE A 10 17.57 11.20 -11.41
C ILE A 10 16.40 10.84 -10.49
N LYS A 11 16.45 11.22 -9.21
CA LYS A 11 15.36 10.95 -8.27
C LYS A 11 14.07 11.71 -8.60
N GLU A 12 14.17 12.95 -9.10
CA GLU A 12 13.02 13.70 -9.59
C GLU A 12 12.37 13.05 -10.81
N TRP A 13 13.19 12.51 -11.73
CA TRP A 13 12.68 11.72 -12.85
C TRP A 13 11.99 10.44 -12.38
N GLN A 14 12.61 9.67 -11.47
CA GLN A 14 12.01 8.48 -10.88
C GLN A 14 10.69 8.79 -10.17
N LYS A 15 10.63 9.89 -9.42
CA LYS A 15 9.42 10.38 -8.76
C LYS A 15 8.30 10.63 -9.77
N LYS A 16 8.59 11.32 -10.88
CA LYS A 16 7.60 11.60 -11.93
C LYS A 16 7.08 10.32 -12.56
N GLU A 17 7.98 9.39 -12.87
CA GLU A 17 7.61 8.13 -13.51
C GLU A 17 6.74 7.27 -12.59
N ARG A 18 7.14 7.08 -11.33
CA ARG A 18 6.32 6.36 -10.34
C ARG A 18 4.98 7.03 -10.05
N ALA A 19 4.92 8.35 -10.10
CA ALA A 19 3.66 9.09 -9.96
C ALA A 19 2.70 8.81 -11.14
N ARG A 20 3.21 8.76 -12.37
CA ARG A 20 2.41 8.39 -13.56
C ARG A 20 1.93 6.94 -13.50
N GLU A 21 2.80 6.00 -13.13
CA GLU A 21 2.42 4.60 -12.94
C GLU A 21 1.28 4.48 -11.91
N LEU A 22 1.38 5.20 -10.78
CA LEU A 22 0.36 5.20 -9.74
C LEU A 22 -0.97 5.82 -10.23
N GLU A 23 -0.91 6.86 -11.05
CA GLU A 23 -2.08 7.48 -11.66
C GLU A 23 -2.77 6.54 -12.65
N GLN A 24 -1.99 5.83 -13.48
CA GLN A 24 -2.52 4.80 -14.39
C GLN A 24 -3.17 3.65 -13.62
N LEU A 25 -2.55 3.18 -12.53
CA LEU A 25 -3.14 2.17 -11.66
C LEU A 25 -4.46 2.66 -11.06
N ARG A 26 -4.51 3.88 -10.53
CA ARG A 26 -5.75 4.46 -10.00
C ARG A 26 -6.85 4.57 -11.04
N ALA A 27 -6.52 4.96 -12.27
CA ALA A 27 -7.49 5.01 -13.37
C ALA A 27 -8.04 3.60 -13.67
N ARG A 28 -7.19 2.57 -13.69
CA ARG A 28 -7.61 1.17 -13.86
C ARG A 28 -8.47 0.68 -12.69
N THR A 29 -8.10 1.02 -11.45
CA THR A 29 -8.92 0.72 -10.25
C THR A 29 -10.32 1.31 -10.41
N GLN A 30 -10.41 2.57 -10.83
CA GLN A 30 -11.68 3.26 -11.00
C GLN A 30 -12.52 2.63 -12.11
N ALA A 31 -11.92 2.31 -13.26
CA ALA A 31 -12.61 1.63 -14.35
C ALA A 31 -13.17 0.26 -13.93
N LEU A 32 -12.40 -0.53 -13.17
CA LEU A 32 -12.90 -1.81 -12.64
C LEU A 32 -14.05 -1.63 -11.65
N LYS A 33 -13.99 -0.61 -10.79
CA LYS A 33 -15.09 -0.29 -9.86
C LYS A 33 -16.37 0.10 -10.62
N GLU A 34 -16.24 0.87 -11.70
CA GLU A 34 -17.36 1.23 -12.56
C GLU A 34 -17.93 0.01 -13.31
N GLU A 35 -17.07 -0.89 -13.81
CA GLU A 35 -17.54 -2.14 -14.43
C GLU A 35 -18.27 -3.02 -13.42
N ILE A 36 -17.73 -3.21 -12.21
CA ILE A 36 -18.38 -3.95 -11.13
C ILE A 36 -19.74 -3.32 -10.78
N ALA A 37 -19.81 -2.01 -10.62
CA ALA A 37 -21.07 -1.31 -10.31
C ALA A 37 -22.12 -1.54 -11.42
N SER A 38 -21.72 -1.51 -12.69
CA SER A 38 -22.61 -1.79 -13.81
C SER A 38 -23.10 -3.25 -13.83
N LEU A 39 -22.26 -4.20 -13.41
CA LEU A 39 -22.66 -5.61 -13.26
C LEU A 39 -23.64 -5.77 -12.10
N GLU A 40 -23.42 -5.10 -10.97
CA GLU A 40 -24.32 -5.13 -9.82
C GLU A 40 -25.70 -4.57 -10.16
N GLU A 41 -25.77 -3.50 -10.95
CA GLU A 41 -27.05 -2.95 -11.43
C GLU A 41 -27.82 -3.94 -12.29
N ARG A 42 -27.15 -4.56 -13.27
CA ARG A 42 -27.74 -5.62 -14.11
C ARG A 42 -28.19 -6.83 -13.29
N MET A 43 -27.37 -7.25 -12.33
CA MET A 43 -27.70 -8.34 -11.42
C MET A 43 -28.92 -7.99 -10.54
N ALA A 44 -29.04 -6.75 -10.07
CA ALA A 44 -30.18 -6.30 -9.29
C ALA A 44 -31.47 -6.25 -10.12
N GLU A 45 -31.39 -5.87 -11.39
CA GLU A 45 -32.51 -5.94 -12.33
C GLU A 45 -32.95 -7.39 -12.58
N LEU A 46 -32.00 -8.29 -12.86
CA LEU A 46 -32.29 -9.72 -12.99
C LEU A 46 -32.89 -10.29 -11.71
N GLU A 47 -32.39 -9.92 -10.54
CA GLU A 47 -32.94 -10.34 -9.26
C GLU A 47 -34.40 -9.88 -9.09
N ARG A 48 -34.74 -8.66 -9.51
CA ARG A 48 -36.13 -8.17 -9.50
C ARG A 48 -37.02 -8.96 -10.46
N ILE A 49 -36.55 -9.22 -11.67
CA ILE A 49 -37.28 -10.00 -12.68
C ILE A 49 -37.55 -11.41 -12.16
N ILE A 50 -36.51 -12.09 -11.68
CA ILE A 50 -36.59 -13.45 -11.12
C ILE A 50 -37.55 -13.51 -9.92
N LYS A 51 -37.59 -12.47 -9.08
CA LYS A 51 -38.53 -12.38 -7.95
C LYS A 51 -39.99 -12.17 -8.38
N GLN A 52 -40.23 -11.49 -9.50
CA GLN A 52 -41.57 -11.26 -10.03
C GLN A 52 -42.12 -12.48 -10.76
N ALA A 53 -41.28 -13.05 -11.63
CA ALA A 53 -41.57 -14.27 -12.37
C ALA A 53 -40.26 -15.06 -12.48
N PHE A 54 -40.23 -16.21 -11.83
CA PHE A 54 -39.04 -17.02 -11.76
C PHE A 54 -38.68 -17.59 -13.15
N SER A 55 -37.40 -17.55 -13.50
CA SER A 55 -36.91 -18.00 -14.81
C SER A 55 -35.51 -18.59 -14.69
N PHE A 56 -35.35 -19.82 -15.18
CA PHE A 56 -34.06 -20.52 -15.18
C PHE A 56 -33.00 -19.83 -16.04
N GLU A 57 -33.40 -19.36 -17.22
CA GLU A 57 -32.51 -18.67 -18.13
C GLU A 57 -31.94 -17.40 -17.48
N LYS A 58 -32.81 -16.61 -16.82
CA LYS A 58 -32.41 -15.41 -16.09
C LYS A 58 -31.54 -15.73 -14.88
N LEU A 59 -31.78 -16.86 -14.22
CA LEU A 59 -30.95 -17.31 -13.11
C LEU A 59 -29.55 -17.74 -13.56
N ILE A 60 -29.42 -18.42 -14.70
CA ILE A 60 -28.12 -18.73 -15.31
C ILE A 60 -27.39 -17.45 -15.67
N GLU A 61 -28.08 -16.48 -16.27
CA GLU A 61 -27.54 -15.16 -16.59
C GLU A 61 -27.00 -14.46 -15.34
N TYR A 62 -27.81 -14.40 -14.27
CA TYR A 62 -27.40 -13.84 -12.98
C TYR A 62 -26.14 -14.52 -12.43
N LYS A 63 -26.06 -15.86 -12.50
CA LYS A 63 -24.89 -16.63 -12.05
C LYS A 63 -23.64 -16.32 -12.88
N SER A 64 -23.78 -16.20 -14.20
CA SER A 64 -22.68 -15.83 -15.09
C SER A 64 -22.13 -14.45 -14.73
N LEU A 65 -23.01 -13.47 -14.53
CA LEU A 65 -22.62 -12.13 -14.08
C LEU A 65 -21.97 -12.14 -12.70
N LEU A 66 -22.46 -12.96 -11.77
CA LEU A 66 -21.85 -13.13 -10.45
C LEU A 66 -20.43 -13.70 -10.55
N SER A 67 -20.20 -14.71 -11.39
CA SER A 67 -18.85 -15.25 -11.62
C SER A 67 -17.91 -14.17 -12.15
N LYS A 68 -18.37 -13.42 -13.17
CA LYS A 68 -17.59 -12.32 -13.74
C LYS A 68 -17.31 -11.23 -12.70
N LYS A 69 -18.30 -10.86 -11.88
CA LYS A 69 -18.13 -9.89 -10.79
C LYS A 69 -17.04 -10.35 -9.82
N ASN A 70 -17.10 -11.60 -9.34
CA ASN A 70 -16.11 -12.15 -8.42
C ASN A 70 -14.69 -12.16 -9.01
N GLU A 71 -14.55 -12.41 -10.32
CA GLU A 71 -13.26 -12.32 -11.01
C GLU A 71 -12.74 -10.87 -11.05
N LEU A 72 -13.60 -9.90 -11.37
CA LEU A 72 -13.23 -8.49 -11.37
C LEU A 72 -12.90 -7.98 -9.97
N GLU A 73 -13.60 -8.43 -8.92
CA GLU A 73 -13.30 -8.08 -7.53
C GLU A 73 -11.92 -8.59 -7.10
N ARG A 74 -11.53 -9.82 -7.51
CA ARG A 74 -10.17 -10.33 -7.28
C ARG A 74 -9.12 -9.50 -7.99
N ALA A 75 -9.35 -9.17 -9.27
CA ALA A 75 -8.46 -8.31 -10.03
C ALA A 75 -8.35 -6.90 -9.40
N LEU A 76 -9.45 -6.37 -8.88
CA LEU A 76 -9.49 -5.10 -8.16
C LEU A 76 -8.65 -5.15 -6.89
N GLU A 77 -8.79 -6.19 -6.06
CA GLU A 77 -7.97 -6.37 -4.86
C GLU A 77 -6.47 -6.41 -5.18
N GLU A 78 -6.08 -7.13 -6.24
CA GLU A 78 -4.67 -7.21 -6.67
C GLU A 78 -4.14 -5.84 -7.11
N LEU A 79 -4.93 -5.11 -7.89
CA LEU A 79 -4.56 -3.81 -8.42
C LEU A 79 -4.49 -2.75 -7.32
N GLU A 80 -5.39 -2.79 -6.33
CA GLU A 80 -5.33 -1.93 -5.14
C GLU A 80 -4.09 -2.22 -4.28
N ARG A 81 -3.71 -3.50 -4.11
CA ARG A 81 -2.45 -3.88 -3.43
C ARG A 81 -1.23 -3.35 -4.18
N GLU A 82 -1.22 -3.43 -5.50
CA GLU A 82 -0.14 -2.89 -6.32
C GLU A 82 -0.05 -1.36 -6.19
N ALA A 83 -1.20 -0.68 -6.26
CA ALA A 83 -1.28 0.77 -6.10
C ALA A 83 -0.76 1.23 -4.73
N GLU A 84 -1.08 0.51 -3.64
CA GLU A 84 -0.57 0.87 -2.31
C GLU A 84 0.95 0.64 -2.21
N LYS A 85 1.48 -0.46 -2.78
CA LYS A 85 2.94 -0.68 -2.86
C LYS A 85 3.64 0.46 -3.62
N LYS A 86 3.11 0.87 -4.77
CA LYS A 86 3.67 1.97 -5.59
C LYS A 86 3.60 3.31 -4.87
N LYS A 87 2.52 3.56 -4.14
CA LYS A 87 2.40 4.76 -3.29
C LYS A 87 3.44 4.77 -2.18
N ASP A 88 3.73 3.63 -1.55
CA ASP A 88 4.79 3.54 -0.54
C ASP A 88 6.19 3.70 -1.13
N GLU A 89 6.47 3.11 -2.30
CA GLU A 89 7.70 3.37 -3.07
C GLU A 89 7.86 4.86 -3.36
N LEU A 90 6.80 5.52 -3.81
CA LEU A 90 6.81 6.96 -4.09
C LEU A 90 7.12 7.77 -2.82
N LYS A 91 6.51 7.45 -1.68
CA LYS A 91 6.81 8.12 -0.39
C LYS A 91 8.30 7.99 -0.02
N LEU A 92 8.93 6.84 -0.26
CA LEU A 92 10.36 6.64 -0.02
C LEU A 92 11.20 7.54 -0.93
N ILE A 93 10.87 7.65 -2.21
CA ILE A 93 11.56 8.54 -3.14
C ILE A 93 11.47 10.01 -2.69
N TYR A 94 10.31 10.46 -2.21
CA TYR A 94 10.16 11.80 -1.64
C TYR A 94 11.06 12.03 -0.41
N LYS A 95 11.12 11.05 0.50
CA LYS A 95 12.01 11.12 1.67
C LYS A 95 13.48 11.20 1.25
N ASP A 96 13.88 10.40 0.27
CA ASP A 96 15.24 10.41 -0.25
C ASP A 96 15.62 11.75 -0.89
N ILE A 97 14.74 12.33 -1.73
CA ILE A 97 14.97 13.64 -2.32
C ILE A 97 15.20 14.68 -1.22
N LYS A 98 14.32 14.69 -0.20
CA LYS A 98 14.43 15.62 0.92
C LYS A 98 15.74 15.42 1.70
N ALA A 99 16.17 14.18 1.91
CA ALA A 99 17.45 13.89 2.56
C ALA A 99 18.63 14.43 1.74
N VAL A 100 18.62 14.25 0.43
CA VAL A 100 19.65 14.77 -0.48
C VAL A 100 19.66 16.30 -0.49
N GLU A 101 18.51 16.97 -0.45
CA GLU A 101 18.39 18.42 -0.33
C GLU A 101 18.99 18.95 0.98
N VAL A 102 18.74 18.28 2.10
CA VAL A 102 19.33 18.63 3.40
C VAL A 102 20.86 18.51 3.34
N VAL A 103 21.39 17.42 2.77
CA VAL A 103 22.84 17.22 2.60
C VAL A 103 23.44 18.30 1.70
N LYS A 104 22.76 18.65 0.59
CA LYS A 104 23.15 19.76 -0.30
C LYS A 104 23.26 21.07 0.48
N GLY A 105 22.26 21.40 1.28
CA GLY A 105 22.24 22.62 2.10
C GLY A 105 23.40 22.65 3.12
N LYS A 106 23.66 21.55 3.82
CA LYS A 106 24.79 21.44 4.76
C LYS A 106 26.13 21.67 4.06
N LEU A 107 26.35 21.06 2.90
CA LEU A 107 27.58 21.22 2.12
C LEU A 107 27.76 22.65 1.60
N GLU A 108 26.69 23.32 1.19
CA GLU A 108 26.72 24.73 0.78
C GLU A 108 27.08 25.65 1.96
N MET A 109 26.56 25.37 3.16
CA MET A 109 26.91 26.10 4.39
C MET A 109 28.36 25.91 4.79
N GLU A 110 28.88 24.68 4.74
CA GLU A 110 30.30 24.40 5.02
C GLU A 110 31.23 25.06 4.01
N ARG A 111 30.87 25.05 2.72
CA ARG A 111 31.64 25.73 1.68
C ARG A 111 31.69 27.24 1.93
N ARG A 112 30.56 27.88 2.20
CA ARG A 112 30.51 29.31 2.55
C ARG A 112 31.36 29.64 3.77
N ARG A 113 31.31 28.79 4.81
CA ARG A 113 32.19 28.95 5.99
C ARG A 113 33.66 28.87 5.63
N LYS A 114 34.05 27.94 4.76
CA LYS A 114 35.44 27.82 4.26
C LYS A 114 35.84 29.03 3.41
N GLU A 115 35.02 29.44 2.46
CA GLU A 115 35.26 30.62 1.61
C GLU A 115 35.44 31.88 2.45
N PHE A 116 34.51 32.14 3.39
CA PHE A 116 34.61 33.25 4.33
C PHE A 116 35.89 33.16 5.19
N SER A 117 36.26 31.97 5.67
CA SER A 117 37.52 31.81 6.42
C SER A 117 38.76 32.11 5.59
N ILE A 118 38.76 31.75 4.31
CA ILE A 118 39.85 32.02 3.36
C ILE A 118 39.91 33.51 3.05
N GLU A 119 38.77 34.17 2.82
CA GLU A 119 38.68 35.63 2.62
C GLU A 119 39.18 36.39 3.85
N MET A 120 38.77 35.99 5.05
CA MET A 120 39.26 36.57 6.30
C MET A 120 40.76 36.37 6.49
N GLN A 121 41.29 35.18 6.15
CA GLN A 121 42.73 34.94 6.17
C GLN A 121 43.48 35.83 5.15
N LYS A 122 42.94 35.98 3.93
CA LYS A 122 43.51 36.87 2.91
C LYS A 122 43.45 38.34 3.30
N ALA A 123 42.33 38.80 3.88
CA ALA A 123 42.17 40.16 4.37
C ALA A 123 43.11 40.45 5.54
N ASN A 124 43.25 39.51 6.48
CA ASN A 124 44.25 39.60 7.54
C ASN A 124 45.67 39.62 6.99
N LEU A 125 46.00 38.76 6.01
CA LEU A 125 47.30 38.76 5.35
C LEU A 125 47.58 40.10 4.66
N LEU A 126 46.61 40.63 3.90
CA LEU A 126 46.71 41.93 3.24
C LEU A 126 46.85 43.08 4.26
N HIS A 127 46.13 43.00 5.39
CA HIS A 127 46.28 43.96 6.48
C HIS A 127 47.67 43.87 7.10
N LEU A 128 48.19 42.66 7.35
CA LEU A 128 49.54 42.43 7.84
C LEU A 128 50.60 42.93 6.86
N ILE A 129 50.44 42.70 5.55
CA ILE A 129 51.34 43.21 4.52
C ILE A 129 51.30 44.73 4.47
N LYS A 130 50.13 45.36 4.53
CA LYS A 130 50.00 46.83 4.61
C LYS A 130 50.65 47.39 5.88
N LYS A 131 50.43 46.75 7.03
CA LYS A 131 51.08 47.11 8.29
C LYS A 131 52.59 46.96 8.18
N LEU A 132 53.08 45.86 7.62
CA LEU A 132 54.50 45.61 7.39
C LEU A 132 55.10 46.67 6.46
N LEU A 133 54.41 47.06 5.38
CA LEU A 133 54.83 48.13 4.45
C LEU A 133 54.92 49.49 5.14
N VAL A 134 53.92 49.84 5.96
CA VAL A 134 53.91 51.08 6.75
C VAL A 134 54.97 51.05 7.86
N PHE A 135 55.19 49.89 8.47
CA PHE A 135 56.20 49.67 9.51
C PHE A 135 57.62 49.72 8.92
N LEU A 136 57.84 49.14 7.73
CA LEU A 136 59.09 49.25 6.94
C LEU A 136 59.42 50.69 6.55
N LEU A 137 58.40 51.55 6.40
CA LEU A 137 58.56 52.96 6.06
C LEU A 137 58.84 53.86 7.27
N VAL A 138 58.61 53.42 8.52
CA VAL A 138 58.65 54.32 9.69
C VAL A 138 59.51 53.85 10.87
N PHE A 139 59.86 52.58 11.08
CA PHE A 139 60.72 52.21 12.23
C PHE A 139 61.37 50.79 12.13
N PRO A 140 62.59 50.57 12.68
CA PRO A 140 63.23 49.25 12.69
C PRO A 140 62.55 48.26 13.66
N LEU A 141 62.45 47.02 13.16
CA LEU A 141 62.14 45.72 13.78
C LEU A 141 61.91 45.64 15.31
N THR A 142 60.70 45.22 15.69
CA THR A 142 60.49 44.30 16.83
C THR A 142 59.46 43.23 16.47
N SER A 143 59.82 41.98 16.73
CA SER A 143 59.10 40.74 16.47
C SER A 143 57.87 40.53 17.38
N PHE A 144 56.79 39.96 16.83
CA PHE A 144 55.64 39.47 17.60
C PHE A 144 55.34 38.02 17.21
N ASP A 145 55.55 37.10 18.14
CA ASP A 145 55.25 35.66 18.03
C ASP A 145 53.75 35.41 18.33
N GLN A 146 53.07 34.66 17.47
CA GLN A 146 51.64 34.34 17.61
C GLN A 146 51.31 32.87 17.27
N SER A 147 52.08 31.91 17.81
CA SER A 147 51.82 30.47 17.57
C SER A 147 50.85 29.80 18.57
N ALA A 148 50.67 30.35 19.78
CA ALA A 148 49.88 29.69 20.84
C ALA A 148 48.35 29.91 20.77
N LEU A 149 47.89 31.04 20.20
CA LEU A 149 46.47 31.37 20.09
C LEU A 149 45.75 30.55 19.01
N GLN A 150 46.41 30.27 17.88
CA GLN A 150 45.82 29.50 16.78
C GLN A 150 45.53 28.04 17.17
N LYS A 151 46.42 27.40 17.95
CA LYS A 151 46.23 26.01 18.41
C LYS A 151 45.03 25.87 19.35
N LYS A 152 44.82 26.82 20.27
CA LYS A 152 43.67 26.81 21.21
C LYS A 152 42.33 27.01 20.49
N ILE A 153 42.29 27.84 19.44
CA ILE A 153 41.06 28.08 18.67
C ILE A 153 40.66 26.84 17.87
N LYS A 154 41.63 26.13 17.28
CA LYS A 154 41.36 24.92 16.49
C LYS A 154 40.82 23.77 17.36
N ALA A 155 41.44 23.51 18.51
CA ALA A 155 41.01 22.48 19.45
C ALA A 155 39.58 22.73 20.01
N LYS A 156 39.23 24.01 20.26
CA LYS A 156 37.89 24.38 20.75
C LYS A 156 36.79 24.16 19.70
N ASN A 157 37.11 24.35 18.42
CA ASN A 157 36.16 24.12 17.33
C ASN A 157 35.98 22.62 17.04
N GLU A 158 37.05 21.83 17.09
CA GLU A 158 36.98 20.38 16.91
C GLU A 158 36.17 19.71 18.04
N ALA A 159 36.36 20.13 19.29
CA ALA A 159 35.59 19.62 20.43
C ALA A 159 34.08 19.95 20.35
N LYS A 160 33.71 21.14 19.84
CA LYS A 160 32.30 21.51 19.65
C LYS A 160 31.63 20.70 18.54
N VAL A 161 32.33 20.52 17.42
CA VAL A 161 31.84 19.71 16.30
C VAL A 161 31.65 18.25 16.74
N GLU A 162 32.55 17.71 17.56
CA GLU A 162 32.41 16.35 18.08
C GLU A 162 31.22 16.20 19.04
N SER A 163 30.95 17.19 19.91
CA SER A 163 29.79 17.14 20.80
C SER A 163 28.46 17.27 20.04
N GLU A 164 28.41 18.14 19.02
CA GLU A 164 27.23 18.31 18.17
C GLU A 164 26.96 17.05 17.35
N LEU A 165 28.00 16.39 16.81
CA LEU A 165 27.87 15.13 16.10
C LEU A 165 27.34 14.01 17.01
N LYS A 166 27.86 13.89 18.25
CA LYS A 166 27.37 12.89 19.20
C LYS A 166 25.90 13.10 19.59
N ALA A 167 25.48 14.35 19.78
CA ALA A 167 24.10 14.68 20.08
C ALA A 167 23.16 14.33 18.91
N VAL A 168 23.55 14.69 17.69
CA VAL A 168 22.76 14.40 16.48
C VAL A 168 22.69 12.90 16.19
N SER A 169 23.79 12.16 16.36
CA SER A 169 23.80 10.70 16.19
C SER A 169 22.87 10.00 17.17
N LYS A 170 22.87 10.44 18.44
CA LYS A 170 21.99 9.87 19.48
C LYS A 170 20.51 10.14 19.19
N GLU A 171 20.18 11.34 18.73
CA GLU A 171 18.81 11.68 18.32
C GLU A 171 18.36 10.86 17.08
N LEU A 172 19.28 10.56 16.17
CA LEU A 172 18.99 9.73 14.99
C LEU A 172 18.72 8.27 15.38
N GLU A 173 19.52 7.71 16.29
CA GLU A 173 19.33 6.35 16.81
C GLU A 173 17.99 6.18 17.54
N GLU A 174 17.58 7.16 18.35
CA GLU A 174 16.27 7.13 19.02
C GLU A 174 15.10 7.18 18.02
N LYS A 175 15.23 7.98 16.95
CA LYS A 175 14.20 8.06 15.90
C LYS A 175 14.13 6.77 15.07
N LEU A 176 15.28 6.13 14.81
CA LEU A 176 15.33 4.84 14.11
C LEU A 176 14.67 3.72 14.92
N LYS A 177 14.94 3.65 16.23
CA LYS A 177 14.29 2.66 17.12
C LYS A 177 12.76 2.82 17.15
N LYS A 178 12.26 4.05 17.27
CA LYS A 178 10.81 4.33 17.23
C LYS A 178 10.17 3.89 15.91
N LEU A 179 10.84 4.13 14.78
CA LEU A 179 10.37 3.72 13.46
C LEU A 179 10.35 2.19 13.27
N GLU A 180 11.31 1.47 13.84
CA GLU A 180 11.33 0.00 13.82
C GLU A 180 10.22 -0.60 14.68
N GLU A 181 9.93 -0.02 15.84
CA GLU A 181 8.84 -0.44 16.71
C GLU A 181 7.46 -0.22 16.07
N GLU A 182 7.25 0.93 15.42
CA GLU A 182 6.02 1.20 14.66
C GLU A 182 5.85 0.24 13.47
N ARG A 183 6.94 -0.10 12.78
CA ARG A 183 6.92 -1.10 11.70
C ARG A 183 6.53 -2.49 12.20
N LYS A 184 7.09 -2.94 13.33
CA LYS A 184 6.74 -4.24 13.92
C LYS A 184 5.27 -4.30 14.34
N LYS A 185 4.74 -3.25 14.97
CA LYS A 185 3.31 -3.15 15.31
C LYS A 185 2.40 -3.22 14.08
N LEU A 186 2.79 -2.56 12.97
CA LEU A 186 2.05 -2.62 11.70
C LEU A 186 2.12 -4.00 11.02
N GLU A 187 3.23 -4.73 11.17
CA GLU A 187 3.35 -6.11 10.66
C GLU A 187 2.57 -7.13 11.51
N GLU A 188 2.51 -6.92 12.83
CA GLU A 188 1.70 -7.75 13.73
C GLU A 188 0.20 -7.57 13.47
N LEU A 189 -0.28 -6.35 13.26
CA LEU A 189 -1.68 -6.08 12.91
C LEU A 189 -2.11 -6.71 11.58
N LYS A 190 -1.18 -6.91 10.63
CA LYS A 190 -1.46 -7.58 9.34
C LYS A 190 -1.53 -9.10 9.43
N ARG A 191 -1.09 -9.71 10.53
CA ARG A 191 -1.02 -11.18 10.68
C ARG A 191 -2.23 -11.82 11.37
N VAL A 192 -3.19 -11.03 11.87
CA VAL A 192 -4.22 -11.52 12.83
C VAL A 192 -5.59 -11.83 12.21
N GLU A 193 -5.80 -11.69 10.90
CA GLU A 193 -7.10 -12.10 10.30
C GLU A 193 -6.99 -13.35 9.43
N PRO A 194 -7.18 -14.55 9.98
CA PRO A 194 -7.75 -15.64 9.21
C PRO A 194 -9.20 -15.26 8.92
N LYS A 195 -9.48 -14.82 7.68
CA LYS A 195 -10.85 -14.64 7.18
C LYS A 195 -11.61 -15.94 7.43
N LYS A 196 -12.60 -15.92 8.35
CA LYS A 196 -13.71 -16.85 8.27
C LYS A 196 -14.26 -16.70 6.85
N GLU A 197 -14.47 -17.81 6.15
CA GLU A 197 -15.16 -17.82 4.85
C GLU A 197 -16.60 -17.36 5.10
N GLU A 198 -16.79 -16.04 5.19
CA GLU A 198 -18.10 -15.41 5.15
C GLU A 198 -18.71 -15.78 3.81
N VAL A 199 -19.83 -16.50 3.89
CA VAL A 199 -20.66 -16.80 2.74
C VAL A 199 -20.94 -15.48 2.03
N SER A 200 -20.44 -15.35 0.79
CA SER A 200 -20.51 -14.10 0.02
C SER A 200 -21.93 -13.51 0.07
N PRO A 201 -22.09 -12.19 0.26
CA PRO A 201 -23.40 -11.52 0.25
C PRO A 201 -24.26 -11.90 -0.96
N ASP A 202 -23.63 -12.17 -2.11
CA ASP A 202 -24.34 -12.55 -3.33
C ASP A 202 -24.81 -14.01 -3.33
N PHE A 203 -24.09 -14.91 -2.65
CA PHE A 203 -24.59 -16.28 -2.40
C PHE A 203 -25.78 -16.25 -1.42
N GLN A 204 -25.77 -15.36 -0.43
CA GLN A 204 -26.91 -15.15 0.45
C GLN A 204 -28.16 -14.66 -0.31
N LYS A 205 -27.99 -13.77 -1.30
CA LYS A 205 -29.08 -13.37 -2.21
C LYS A 205 -29.62 -14.55 -3.01
N LEU A 206 -28.74 -15.41 -3.52
CA LEU A 206 -29.14 -16.62 -4.24
C LEU A 206 -29.97 -17.57 -3.35
N ILE A 207 -29.53 -17.81 -2.11
CA ILE A 207 -30.30 -18.57 -1.11
C ILE A 207 -31.66 -17.91 -0.87
N ALA A 208 -31.72 -16.58 -0.75
CA ALA A 208 -32.96 -15.85 -0.53
C ALA A 208 -33.96 -15.98 -1.70
N ILE A 209 -33.47 -16.06 -2.94
CA ILE A 209 -34.29 -16.33 -4.14
C ILE A 209 -34.89 -17.73 -4.03
N PHE A 210 -34.07 -18.76 -3.84
CA PHE A 210 -34.53 -20.15 -3.75
C PHE A 210 -35.40 -20.44 -2.52
N ASN A 211 -35.25 -19.67 -1.44
CA ASN A 211 -36.14 -19.75 -0.27
C ASN A 211 -37.56 -19.26 -0.55
N LYS A 212 -37.77 -18.49 -1.62
CA LYS A 212 -39.07 -17.93 -2.02
C LYS A 212 -39.60 -18.52 -3.33
N ALA A 213 -38.78 -19.24 -4.08
CA ALA A 213 -39.16 -19.86 -5.34
C ALA A 213 -40.19 -20.97 -5.13
N ASP A 214 -41.02 -21.21 -6.15
CA ASP A 214 -41.92 -22.36 -6.17
C ASP A 214 -41.10 -23.67 -6.17
N PRO A 215 -41.45 -24.67 -5.33
CA PRO A 215 -40.68 -25.91 -5.23
C PRO A 215 -40.56 -26.70 -6.54
N ASP A 216 -41.60 -26.70 -7.38
CA ASP A 216 -41.61 -27.46 -8.63
C ASP A 216 -40.70 -26.82 -9.67
N GLU A 217 -40.80 -25.50 -9.81
CA GLU A 217 -39.91 -24.72 -10.69
C GLU A 217 -38.45 -24.78 -10.22
N ALA A 218 -38.21 -24.65 -8.92
CA ALA A 218 -36.87 -24.77 -8.35
C ALA A 218 -36.31 -26.18 -8.53
N GLY A 219 -37.13 -27.23 -8.42
CA GLY A 219 -36.74 -28.62 -8.69
C GLY A 219 -36.29 -28.83 -10.13
N ALA A 220 -37.07 -28.35 -11.11
CA ALA A 220 -36.72 -28.41 -12.53
C ALA A 220 -35.40 -27.70 -12.85
N ILE A 221 -35.11 -26.60 -12.15
CA ILE A 221 -33.85 -25.88 -12.26
C ILE A 221 -32.68 -26.66 -11.68
N MET A 222 -32.86 -27.22 -10.48
CA MET A 222 -31.82 -28.02 -9.83
C MET A 222 -31.45 -29.25 -10.66
N ASN A 223 -32.38 -29.81 -11.45
CA ASN A 223 -32.11 -30.91 -12.38
C ASN A 223 -31.05 -30.55 -13.43
N ASN A 224 -31.07 -29.30 -13.87
CA ASN A 224 -30.16 -28.75 -14.88
C ASN A 224 -28.93 -28.05 -14.27
N MET A 225 -28.80 -28.03 -12.95
CA MET A 225 -27.69 -27.41 -12.23
C MET A 225 -26.55 -28.40 -11.96
N ASP A 226 -25.33 -27.86 -11.76
CA ASP A 226 -24.23 -28.64 -11.19
C ASP A 226 -24.65 -29.26 -9.83
N PRO A 227 -24.49 -30.59 -9.64
CA PRO A 227 -24.91 -31.26 -8.42
C PRO A 227 -24.26 -30.75 -7.13
N ASN A 228 -23.02 -30.26 -7.18
CA ASN A 228 -22.34 -29.73 -5.99
C ASN A 228 -22.91 -28.38 -5.58
N LEU A 229 -23.20 -27.52 -6.56
CA LEU A 229 -23.84 -26.23 -6.32
C LEU A 229 -25.27 -26.40 -5.82
N ALA A 230 -26.06 -27.29 -6.43
CA ALA A 230 -27.40 -27.61 -5.96
C ALA A 230 -27.40 -28.09 -4.50
N ALA A 231 -26.47 -28.99 -4.14
CA ALA A 231 -26.29 -29.46 -2.78
C ALA A 231 -25.93 -28.33 -1.80
N GLU A 232 -25.09 -27.40 -2.23
CA GLU A 232 -24.66 -26.27 -1.40
C GLU A 232 -25.80 -25.27 -1.16
N ILE A 233 -26.61 -24.97 -2.18
CA ILE A 233 -27.79 -24.12 -2.02
C ILE A 233 -28.79 -24.80 -1.09
N LEU A 234 -29.15 -26.06 -1.35
CA LEU A 234 -30.12 -26.81 -0.53
C LEU A 234 -29.71 -26.92 0.94
N LEU A 235 -28.41 -27.11 1.23
CA LEU A 235 -27.90 -27.12 2.61
C LEU A 235 -28.07 -25.80 3.35
N ASN A 236 -28.14 -24.68 2.62
CA ASN A 236 -28.30 -23.34 3.20
C ASN A 236 -29.76 -22.83 3.14
N LEU A 237 -30.69 -23.60 2.59
CA LEU A 237 -32.12 -23.30 2.61
C LEU A 237 -32.79 -23.75 3.91
N LYS A 238 -34.02 -23.26 4.14
CA LYS A 238 -34.87 -23.81 5.20
C LYS A 238 -35.14 -25.29 4.92
N ALA A 239 -35.09 -26.13 5.96
CA ALA A 239 -35.23 -27.58 5.82
C ALA A 239 -36.50 -28.01 5.07
N THR A 240 -37.63 -27.32 5.30
CA THR A 240 -38.90 -27.58 4.61
C THR A 240 -38.82 -27.26 3.12
N GLN A 241 -38.26 -26.11 2.76
CA GLN A 241 -38.08 -25.68 1.37
C GLN A 241 -37.10 -26.60 0.65
N SER A 242 -35.98 -26.94 1.30
CA SER A 242 -35.01 -27.87 0.74
C SER A 242 -35.63 -29.25 0.48
N ALA A 243 -36.48 -29.76 1.37
CA ALA A 243 -37.15 -31.04 1.19
C ALA A 243 -38.18 -30.99 0.06
N ALA A 244 -38.97 -29.90 -0.02
CA ALA A 244 -39.95 -29.70 -1.09
C ALA A 244 -39.25 -29.66 -2.47
N ILE A 245 -38.21 -28.85 -2.62
CA ILE A 245 -37.44 -28.75 -3.88
C ILE A 245 -36.83 -30.11 -4.25
N LEU A 246 -36.24 -30.82 -3.29
CA LEU A 246 -35.64 -32.14 -3.54
C LEU A 246 -36.68 -33.18 -3.99
N SER A 247 -37.93 -33.05 -3.52
CA SER A 247 -39.05 -33.91 -3.93
C SER A 247 -39.53 -33.63 -5.35
N SER A 248 -39.35 -32.39 -5.84
CA SER A 248 -39.72 -31.99 -7.20
C SER A 248 -38.59 -32.16 -8.23
N MET A 249 -37.42 -32.64 -7.80
CA MET A 249 -36.30 -32.98 -8.67
C MET A 249 -36.45 -34.36 -9.32
N ASP A 250 -35.72 -34.59 -10.41
CA ASP A 250 -35.61 -35.91 -11.03
C ASP A 250 -34.96 -36.88 -10.04
N ALA A 251 -35.54 -38.08 -9.89
CA ALA A 251 -35.15 -39.02 -8.84
C ALA A 251 -33.64 -39.34 -8.81
N GLN A 252 -33.02 -39.50 -9.99
CA GLN A 252 -31.58 -39.74 -10.10
C GLN A 252 -30.75 -38.54 -9.66
N LYS A 253 -31.19 -37.32 -10.01
CA LYS A 253 -30.48 -36.09 -9.65
C LYS A 253 -30.64 -35.77 -8.17
N ALA A 254 -31.85 -35.91 -7.63
CA ALA A 254 -32.16 -35.77 -6.21
C ALA A 254 -31.29 -36.70 -5.35
N ALA A 255 -31.14 -37.97 -5.77
CA ALA A 255 -30.26 -38.93 -5.09
C ALA A 255 -28.79 -38.50 -5.13
N GLN A 256 -28.29 -38.05 -6.29
CA GLN A 256 -26.92 -37.56 -6.45
C GLN A 256 -26.65 -36.35 -5.53
N VAL A 257 -27.54 -35.36 -5.54
CA VAL A 257 -27.42 -34.15 -4.72
C VAL A 257 -27.49 -34.49 -3.23
N SER A 258 -28.39 -35.38 -2.82
CA SER A 258 -28.51 -35.86 -1.43
C SER A 258 -27.22 -36.51 -0.92
N GLN A 259 -26.53 -37.31 -1.76
CA GLN A 259 -25.24 -37.90 -1.40
C GLN A 259 -24.17 -36.84 -1.17
N ILE A 260 -24.13 -35.80 -2.01
CA ILE A 260 -23.19 -34.69 -1.86
C ILE A 260 -23.48 -33.91 -0.57
N MET A 261 -24.76 -33.62 -0.29
CA MET A 261 -25.18 -32.96 0.95
C MET A 261 -24.75 -33.75 2.19
N ALA A 262 -24.94 -35.07 2.19
CA ALA A 262 -24.52 -35.94 3.28
C ALA A 262 -22.99 -35.90 3.51
N ARG A 263 -22.20 -35.95 2.43
CA ARG A 263 -20.74 -35.84 2.49
C ARG A 263 -20.28 -34.49 3.04
N LYS A 264 -20.82 -33.37 2.53
CA LYS A 264 -20.50 -32.02 3.02
C LYS A 264 -20.86 -31.87 4.50
N LYS A 265 -22.05 -32.30 4.92
CA LYS A 265 -22.49 -32.25 6.32
C LYS A 265 -21.60 -33.06 7.27
N ALA A 266 -21.05 -34.18 6.81
CA ALA A 266 -20.08 -34.98 7.57
C ALA A 266 -18.71 -34.28 7.71
N GLN A 267 -18.29 -33.49 6.71
CA GLN A 267 -17.06 -32.69 6.76
C GLN A 267 -17.20 -31.51 7.73
N PHE A 268 -18.34 -30.81 7.71
CA PHE A 268 -18.63 -29.74 8.69
C PHE A 268 -18.63 -30.22 10.14
N LYS A 269 -19.01 -31.48 10.39
CA LYS A 269 -18.95 -32.10 11.73
C LYS A 269 -17.53 -32.51 12.17
N LYS A 270 -16.56 -32.56 11.26
CA LYS A 270 -15.17 -32.97 11.53
C LYS A 270 -14.17 -31.81 11.56
N ALA A 271 -14.62 -30.58 11.29
CA ALA A 271 -13.81 -29.38 11.46
C ALA A 271 -13.72 -29.06 12.97
N PRO A 272 -12.51 -28.85 13.54
CA PRO A 272 -12.32 -28.51 14.95
C PRO A 272 -12.87 -27.13 15.32
#